data_AF-D3P690-F1
#
_entry.id   AF-D3P690-F1
#
_cell.length_a   1.000
_cell.length_b   1.000
_cell.length_c   1.000
_cell.angle_alpha   90.00
_cell.angle_beta   90.00
_cell.angle_gamma   90.00
#
_symmetry.space_group_name_H-M   'P 1'
#
loop_
_entity.id
_entity.type
_entity.pdbx_description
1 polymer ?
#
loop_
_entity_poly.entity_id
_entity_poly.type
_entity_poly.pdbx_seq_one_letter_code
_entity_poly.pdbx_strand_id
1 'polypeptide(L)'
;MMPIRYDAGLARFEAACTVEDALPFAEWLETTAAPRVDLSACTELHTALLQLLMAAKPAVAAAPEEAFLGRWAAPVLGGILSPDRGSAA
;
A
#
# COMPACT_ATOMS: atom_id res chain seq x y z
N MET A 1 13.23 -11.36 -6.91
CA MET A 1 11.77 -11.56 -7.05
C MET A 1 11.14 -10.17 -7.09
N MET A 2 10.11 -9.92 -7.90
CA MET A 2 9.35 -8.65 -7.87
C MET A 2 8.04 -8.89 -7.10
N PRO A 3 8.04 -8.81 -5.76
CA PRO A 3 6.87 -9.07 -4.91
C PRO A 3 5.71 -8.09 -5.11
N ILE A 4 5.93 -6.95 -5.80
CA ILE A 4 4.84 -6.01 -6.12
C ILE A 4 4.38 -6.18 -7.56
N ARG A 5 3.10 -6.51 -7.75
CA ARG A 5 2.45 -6.63 -9.05
C ARG A 5 1.51 -5.46 -9.30
N TYR A 6 1.60 -4.86 -10.49
CA TYR A 6 0.80 -3.71 -10.88
C TYR A 6 -0.27 -4.10 -11.90
N ASP A 7 -1.53 -3.74 -11.66
CA ASP A 7 -2.66 -3.98 -12.57
C ASP A 7 -3.68 -2.84 -12.50
N ALA A 8 -3.88 -2.12 -13.61
CA ALA A 8 -4.96 -1.15 -13.81
C ALA A 8 -5.21 -0.18 -12.62
N GLY A 9 -4.14 0.29 -11.97
CA GLY A 9 -4.21 1.21 -10.82
C GLY A 9 -4.20 0.55 -9.44
N LEU A 10 -4.03 -0.77 -9.36
CA LEU A 10 -3.82 -1.54 -8.15
C LEU A 10 -2.39 -2.10 -8.08
N ALA A 11 -1.69 -1.83 -6.99
CA ALA A 11 -0.45 -2.51 -6.63
C ALA A 11 -0.75 -3.60 -5.58
N ARG A 12 -0.41 -4.86 -5.89
CA ARG A 12 -0.55 -6.01 -4.99
C ARG A 12 0.81 -6.36 -4.42
N PHE A 13 0.92 -6.36 -3.11
CA PHE A 13 2.13 -6.70 -2.36
C PHE A 13 2.04 -8.16 -1.93
N GLU A 14 2.97 -8.99 -2.40
CA GLU A 14 2.99 -10.43 -2.17
C GLU A 14 4.29 -10.84 -1.47
N ALA A 15 4.18 -11.67 -0.42
CA ALA A 15 5.32 -12.16 0.36
C ALA A 15 6.17 -11.00 0.96
N ALA A 16 7.50 -11.19 1.04
CA ALA A 16 8.42 -10.20 1.60
C ALA A 16 8.74 -9.12 0.56
N CYS A 17 8.29 -7.90 0.81
CA CYS A 17 8.55 -6.72 0.00
C CYS A 17 9.75 -5.96 0.58
N THR A 18 10.78 -5.81 -0.24
CA THR A 18 12.13 -5.39 0.17
C THR A 18 12.44 -3.96 -0.26
N VAL A 19 13.65 -3.45 -0.01
CA VAL A 19 14.01 -2.08 -0.38
C VAL A 19 14.09 -1.90 -1.89
N GLU A 20 14.43 -2.97 -2.61
CA GLU A 20 14.55 -3.03 -4.07
C GLU A 20 13.23 -2.70 -4.78
N ASP A 21 12.10 -2.92 -4.11
CA ASP A 21 10.76 -2.64 -4.63
C ASP A 21 10.37 -1.16 -4.48
N ALA A 22 11.11 -0.38 -3.68
CA ALA A 22 10.73 0.98 -3.32
C ALA A 22 10.75 1.94 -4.51
N LEU A 23 11.80 1.88 -5.35
CA LEU A 23 11.90 2.78 -6.51
C LEU A 23 10.81 2.48 -7.56
N PRO A 24 10.62 1.23 -8.03
CA PRO A 24 9.52 0.91 -8.94
C PRO A 24 8.14 1.30 -8.38
N PHE A 25 7.94 1.13 -7.06
CA PHE A 25 6.69 1.50 -6.41
C PHE A 25 6.49 3.02 -6.38
N ALA A 26 7.54 3.80 -6.11
CA ALA A 26 7.48 5.26 -6.14
C ALA A 26 7.12 5.79 -7.55
N GLU A 27 7.79 5.27 -8.59
CA GLU A 27 7.50 5.63 -9.99
C GLU A 27 6.05 5.29 -10.38
N TRP A 28 5.56 4.14 -9.92
CA TRP A 28 4.17 3.76 -10.14
C TRP A 28 3.19 4.68 -9.41
N LEU A 29 3.47 5.06 -8.15
CA LEU A 29 2.63 5.99 -7.38
C LEU A 29 2.54 7.36 -8.03
N GLU A 30 3.63 7.87 -8.62
CA GLU A 30 3.65 9.17 -9.29
C GLU A 30 2.84 9.20 -10.59
N THR A 31 2.79 8.07 -11.30
CA THR A 31 2.17 7.98 -12.64
C THR A 31 0.75 7.43 -12.62
N THR A 32 0.29 6.90 -11.49
CA THR A 32 -1.03 6.28 -11.35
C THR A 32 -2.05 7.25 -10.78
N ALA A 33 -3.12 7.51 -11.53
CA ALA A 33 -4.26 8.26 -11.02
C ALA A 33 -5.04 7.42 -10.00
N ALA A 34 -5.31 7.99 -8.81
CA ALA A 34 -6.04 7.35 -7.72
C ALA A 34 -5.52 5.94 -7.36
N PRO A 35 -4.25 5.81 -6.95
CA PRO A 35 -3.61 4.52 -6.72
C PRO A 35 -4.28 3.76 -5.59
N ARG A 36 -4.40 2.44 -5.78
CA ARG A 36 -4.90 1.50 -4.78
C ARG A 36 -3.82 0.48 -4.43
N VAL A 37 -3.84 0.02 -3.18
CA VAL A 37 -2.89 -1.00 -2.71
C VAL A 37 -3.61 -2.16 -2.03
N ASP A 38 -3.19 -3.37 -2.33
CA ASP A 38 -3.62 -4.59 -1.66
C ASP A 38 -2.41 -5.18 -0.90
N LEU A 39 -2.54 -5.23 0.42
CA LEU A 39 -1.47 -5.70 1.32
C LEU A 39 -1.78 -7.07 1.93
N SER A 40 -2.89 -7.71 1.57
CA SER A 40 -3.37 -8.93 2.22
C SER A 40 -2.34 -10.07 2.20
N ALA A 41 -1.64 -10.24 1.08
CA ALA A 41 -0.61 -11.26 0.89
C ALA A 41 0.82 -10.82 1.32
N CYS A 42 0.98 -9.61 1.87
CA CYS A 42 2.26 -9.07 2.29
C CYS A 42 2.66 -9.66 3.65
N THR A 43 3.84 -10.28 3.72
CA THR A 43 4.36 -10.91 4.95
C THR A 43 5.46 -10.09 5.62
N GLU A 44 6.21 -9.32 4.83
CA GLU A 44 7.22 -8.38 5.33
C GLU A 44 7.19 -7.11 4.49
N LEU A 45 7.27 -5.95 5.12
CA LEU A 45 7.22 -4.67 4.44
C LEU A 45 8.43 -3.84 4.87
N HIS A 46 9.35 -3.60 3.93
CA HIS A 46 10.46 -2.70 4.17
C HIS A 46 9.97 -1.29 4.52
N THR A 47 10.66 -0.61 5.43
CA THR A 47 10.25 0.70 5.95
C THR A 47 10.18 1.79 4.87
N ALA A 48 11.01 1.69 3.82
CA ALA A 48 10.93 2.58 2.66
C ALA A 48 9.56 2.49 1.94
N LEU A 49 9.00 1.28 1.78
CA LEU A 49 7.68 1.10 1.20
C LEU A 49 6.59 1.67 2.12
N LEU A 50 6.72 1.47 3.44
CA LEU A 50 5.82 2.08 4.41
C LEU A 50 5.84 3.61 4.34
N GLN A 51 7.01 4.22 4.19
CA GLN A 51 7.16 5.67 4.03
C GLN A 51 6.46 6.18 2.76
N LEU A 52 6.63 5.48 1.62
CA LEU A 52 5.95 5.81 0.37
C LEU A 52 4.43 5.71 0.51
N LEU A 53 3.92 4.66 1.16
CA LEU A 53 2.50 4.50 1.43
C LEU A 53 1.94 5.63 2.33
N MET A 54 2.67 6.03 3.37
CA MET A 54 2.27 7.14 4.25
C MET A 54 2.31 8.50 3.54
N ALA A 55 3.25 8.70 2.62
CA ALA A 55 3.41 9.94 1.87
C ALA A 55 2.33 10.08 0.77
N ALA A 56 2.15 9.05 -0.04
CA ALA A 56 1.21 9.05 -1.17
C ALA A 56 -0.25 8.81 -0.74
N LYS A 57 -0.47 8.18 0.42
CA LYS A 57 -1.79 7.84 0.97
C LYS A 57 -2.72 7.18 -0.06
N PRO A 58 -2.27 6.10 -0.75
CA PRO A 58 -3.13 5.39 -1.68
C PRO A 58 -4.32 4.77 -0.95
N ALA A 59 -5.39 4.49 -1.68
CA ALA A 59 -6.53 3.78 -1.10
C ALA A 59 -6.16 2.32 -0.81
N VAL A 60 -6.28 1.90 0.45
CA VAL A 60 -6.01 0.52 0.87
C VAL A 60 -7.22 -0.36 0.53
N ALA A 61 -7.07 -1.21 -0.49
CA ALA A 61 -8.10 -2.15 -0.93
C ALA A 61 -8.26 -3.34 0.01
N ALA A 62 -7.15 -3.82 0.58
CA ALA A 62 -7.13 -4.85 1.62
C ALA A 62 -5.94 -4.63 2.56
N ALA A 63 -6.16 -4.83 3.86
CA ALA A 63 -5.16 -4.68 4.90
C ALA A 63 -4.24 -5.92 4.98
N PRO A 64 -3.04 -5.81 5.60
CA PRO A 64 -2.18 -6.98 5.82
C PRO A 64 -2.85 -8.04 6.69
N GLU A 65 -2.78 -9.30 6.28
CA GLU A 65 -3.21 -10.45 7.11
C GLU A 65 -2.14 -10.88 8.11
N GLU A 66 -0.86 -10.59 7.82
CA GLU A 66 0.23 -10.86 8.73
C GLU A 66 0.09 -9.99 10.00
N ALA A 67 0.16 -10.63 11.17
CA ALA A 67 -0.25 -10.03 12.44
C ALA A 67 0.64 -8.87 12.90
N PHE A 68 1.95 -8.93 12.65
CA PHE A 68 2.86 -7.84 12.98
C PHE A 68 2.59 -6.60 12.11
N LEU A 69 2.44 -6.78 10.80
CA LEU A 69 2.08 -5.70 9.87
C LEU A 69 0.68 -5.15 10.17
N GLY A 70 -0.30 -6.01 10.44
CA GLY A 70 -1.65 -5.59 10.85
C GLY A 70 -1.64 -4.76 12.12
N ARG A 71 -0.77 -5.09 13.09
CA ARG A 71 -0.65 -4.36 14.36
C ARG A 71 0.04 -3.00 14.22
N TRP A 72 1.10 -2.91 13.40
CA TRP A 72 1.98 -1.74 13.37
C TRP A 72 1.83 -0.87 12.11
N ALA A 73 1.58 -1.48 10.95
CA ALA A 73 1.42 -0.75 9.69
C ALA A 73 -0.03 -0.29 9.47
N ALA A 74 -1.03 -1.12 9.76
CA ALA A 74 -2.44 -0.76 9.49
C ALA A 74 -2.88 0.58 10.13
N PRO A 75 -2.51 0.92 11.38
CA PRO A 75 -2.89 2.19 12.00
C PRO A 75 -2.34 3.44 11.29
N VAL A 76 -1.16 3.36 10.67
CA VAL A 76 -0.55 4.50 9.95
C VAL A 76 -0.99 4.59 8.50
N LEU A 77 -1.42 3.46 7.91
CA LEU A 77 -1.97 3.38 6.56
C LEU A 77 -3.47 3.72 6.52
N GLY A 78 -4.19 3.43 7.60
CA GLY A 78 -5.61 3.70 7.79
C GLY A 78 -5.91 4.76 8.84
N GLY A 79 -4.91 5.58 9.21
CA GLY A 79 -4.95 6.57 10.29
C GLY A 79 -5.84 7.78 10.03
N ILE A 80 -7.09 7.53 9.66
CA ILE A 80 -8.36 7.88 10.30
C ILE A 80 -9.38 7.13 9.44
N LEU A 81 -10.22 6.27 10.03
CA LEU A 81 -11.46 5.83 9.39
C LEU A 81 -12.20 7.10 8.94
N SER A 82 -12.04 7.55 7.69
CA SER A 82 -12.96 8.49 7.07
C SER A 82 -14.15 7.66 6.63
N PRO A 83 -15.31 7.77 7.31
CA PRO A 83 -16.54 7.40 6.64
C PRO A 83 -16.69 8.37 5.47
N ASP A 84 -16.93 7.83 4.27
CA ASP A 84 -17.30 8.56 3.05
C ASP A 84 -16.52 9.83 2.68
N ARG A 85 -15.63 9.70 1.69
CA ARG A 85 -15.43 10.78 0.70
C ARG A 85 -16.08 10.37 -0.61
N GLY A 86 -17.40 10.36 -0.60
CA GLY A 86 -18.25 10.10 -1.75
C GLY A 86 -19.67 10.57 -1.51
N SER A 87 -19.90 11.89 -1.54
CA SER A 87 -21.08 12.53 -2.15
C SER A 87 -21.22 13.98 -1.65
N ALA A 88 -20.91 14.93 -2.51
CA ALA A 88 -21.69 16.15 -2.65
C ALA A 88 -21.54 16.58 -4.11
N ALA A 89 -22.55 16.20 -4.89
CA ALA A 89 -22.92 16.88 -6.11
C ALA A 89 -23.41 18.31 -5.80
#